data_AF-A0A6V8NAF4-F1
#
_entry.id   AF-A0A6V8NAF4-F1
#
_cell.length_a   1.000
_cell.length_b   1.000
_cell.length_c   1.000
_cell.angle_alpha   90.00
_cell.angle_beta   90.00
_cell.angle_gamma   90.00
#
_symmetry.space_group_name_H-M   'P 1'
#
loop_
_entity.id
_entity.type
_entity.pdbx_description
1 polymer ?
#
loop_
_entity_poly.entity_id
_entity_poly.type
_entity_poly.pdbx_seq_one_letter_code
_entity_poly.pdbx_strand_id
1 'polypeptide(L)'
;MVLVDYSKCTGCRTCETACSASNHPVPVGGKELPGLGNPYYANIRLHNFNPDVDVANVCAMCADTPCVRACRVEPDGETGRRALYRDEATHTIRNDSARCIGCRSCAWACASQRTGTISPNPATGKPERMCTLCGGDPQCVKKCPFSALSYVEVRNNRKFYGQGPEKIAAQLARNWYGTADFGGLK
;
A
#
# COMPACT_ATOMS: atom_id res chain seq x y z
N MET A 1 7.63 1.66 8.08
CA MET A 1 6.30 1.27 7.54
C MET A 1 5.21 2.15 8.12
N VAL A 2 4.08 2.26 7.41
CA VAL A 2 2.86 2.85 7.97
C VAL A 2 2.09 1.75 8.70
N LEU A 3 1.91 1.90 10.01
CA LEU A 3 1.06 1.05 10.85
C LEU A 3 -0.35 1.63 10.88
N VAL A 4 -1.35 0.76 10.81
CA VAL A 4 -2.76 1.12 10.94
C VAL A 4 -3.31 0.55 12.24
N ASP A 5 -3.81 1.43 13.10
CA ASP A 5 -4.66 1.09 14.23
C ASP A 5 -6.11 1.04 13.75
N TYR A 6 -6.58 -0.17 13.45
CA TYR A 6 -7.94 -0.37 12.94
C TYR A 6 -9.03 -0.02 13.96
N SER A 7 -8.72 0.07 15.26
CA SER A 7 -9.70 0.52 16.26
C SER A 7 -10.01 2.02 16.20
N LYS A 8 -9.13 2.80 15.56
CA LYS A 8 -9.27 4.26 15.36
C LYS A 8 -9.60 4.64 13.92
N CYS A 9 -9.48 3.70 12.98
CA CYS A 9 -9.73 3.95 11.57
C CYS A 9 -11.24 4.01 11.30
N THR A 10 -11.74 5.18 10.92
CA THR A 10 -13.17 5.43 10.65
C THR A 10 -13.54 5.39 9.17
N GLY A 11 -12.62 4.97 8.31
CA GLY A 11 -12.87 4.94 6.87
C GLY A 11 -13.04 6.30 6.18
N CYS A 12 -12.57 7.41 6.76
CA CYS A 12 -12.77 8.76 6.21
C CYS A 12 -12.05 9.08 4.89
N ARG A 13 -11.19 8.18 4.38
CA ARG A 13 -10.42 8.31 3.11
C ARG A 13 -9.47 9.51 3.00
N THR A 14 -9.30 10.33 4.04
CA THR A 14 -8.31 11.44 4.05
C THR A 14 -6.89 10.98 3.71
N CYS A 15 -6.52 9.77 4.13
CA CYS A 15 -5.22 9.19 3.82
C CYS A 15 -5.00 8.94 2.32
N GLU A 16 -6.04 8.57 1.58
CA GLU A 16 -5.97 8.37 0.12
C GLU A 16 -5.78 9.72 -0.59
N THR A 17 -6.59 10.72 -0.23
CA THR A 17 -6.50 12.08 -0.77
C THR A 17 -5.12 12.71 -0.50
N ALA A 18 -4.65 12.64 0.74
CA ALA A 18 -3.34 13.18 1.12
C ALA A 18 -2.18 12.47 0.41
N CYS A 19 -2.26 11.13 0.29
CA CYS A 19 -1.25 10.37 -0.42
C CYS A 19 -1.21 10.73 -1.91
N SER A 20 -2.37 10.77 -2.56
CA SER A 20 -2.46 11.12 -3.98
C SER A 20 -1.96 12.54 -4.26
N ALA A 21 -2.45 13.53 -3.51
CA ALA A 21 -2.05 14.93 -3.68
C ALA A 21 -0.54 15.14 -3.50
N SER A 22 0.08 14.43 -2.54
CA SER A 22 1.52 14.54 -2.30
C SER A 22 2.39 13.83 -3.33
N ASN A 23 1.92 12.74 -3.94
CA ASN A 23 2.74 11.96 -4.88
C ASN A 23 2.49 12.34 -6.34
N HIS A 24 1.49 13.19 -6.61
CA HIS A 24 1.13 13.65 -7.96
C HIS A 24 0.92 15.17 -7.98
N PRO A 25 1.96 15.98 -7.68
CA PRO A 25 1.86 17.43 -7.71
C PRO A 25 1.53 17.94 -9.12
N VAL A 26 0.92 19.12 -9.19
CA VAL A 26 0.52 19.76 -10.44
C VAL A 26 1.21 21.13 -10.59
N PRO A 27 1.81 21.44 -11.75
CA PRO A 27 2.37 22.76 -12.01
C PRO A 27 1.25 23.76 -12.32
N VAL A 28 1.16 24.85 -11.56
CA VAL A 28 0.21 25.94 -11.78
C VAL A 28 0.96 27.26 -11.70
N GLY A 29 1.02 28.00 -12.81
CA GLY A 29 1.73 29.28 -12.87
C GLY A 29 3.21 29.18 -12.50
N GLY A 30 3.88 28.08 -12.88
CA GLY A 30 5.29 27.83 -12.59
C GLY A 30 5.60 27.35 -11.16
N LYS A 31 4.58 27.13 -10.31
CA LYS A 31 4.74 26.58 -8.96
C LYS A 31 4.20 25.15 -8.92
N GLU A 32 4.93 24.25 -8.25
CA GLU A 32 4.38 22.94 -7.92
C GLU A 32 3.42 23.07 -6.73
N LEU A 33 2.18 22.66 -6.95
CA LEU A 33 1.14 22.60 -5.91
C LEU A 33 0.78 21.14 -5.64
N PRO A 34 0.23 20.82 -4.45
CA PRO A 34 -0.35 19.50 -4.20
C PRO A 34 -1.36 19.13 -5.29
N GLY A 35 -1.33 17.87 -5.70
CA GLY A 35 -2.24 17.34 -6.70
C GLY A 35 -3.71 17.39 -6.27
N LEU A 36 -4.60 17.05 -7.21
CA LEU A 36 -6.05 17.06 -7.03
C LEU A 36 -6.57 16.07 -5.98
N GLY A 37 -5.70 15.23 -5.40
CA GLY A 37 -6.09 14.30 -4.34
C GLY A 37 -7.01 13.17 -4.80
N ASN A 38 -7.02 12.84 -6.09
CA ASN A 38 -7.83 11.75 -6.63
C ASN A 38 -7.40 10.41 -5.99
N PRO A 39 -8.27 9.73 -5.22
CA PRO A 39 -7.92 8.47 -4.57
C PRO A 39 -7.41 7.42 -5.54
N TYR A 40 -7.82 7.44 -6.82
CA TYR A 40 -7.34 6.53 -7.86
C TYR A 40 -5.80 6.48 -7.95
N TYR A 41 -5.08 7.56 -7.63
CA TYR A 41 -3.62 7.59 -7.69
C TYR A 41 -2.92 7.38 -6.33
N ALA A 42 -3.68 7.11 -5.27
CA ALA A 42 -3.13 6.87 -3.94
C ALA A 42 -2.39 5.52 -3.83
N ASN A 43 -1.30 5.53 -3.06
CA ASN A 43 -0.49 4.35 -2.73
C ASN A 43 -0.98 3.59 -1.48
N ILE A 44 -1.88 4.20 -0.70
CA ILE A 44 -2.67 3.60 0.38
C ILE A 44 -4.12 3.51 -0.11
N ARG A 45 -4.82 2.44 0.27
CA ARG A 45 -6.20 2.19 -0.13
C ARG A 45 -7.11 1.88 1.03
N LEU A 46 -8.31 2.45 1.01
CA LEU A 46 -9.34 2.12 1.97
C LEU A 46 -10.34 1.13 1.36
N HIS A 47 -10.57 0.02 2.05
CA HIS A 47 -11.57 -0.98 1.75
C HIS A 47 -12.64 -0.96 2.84
N ASN A 48 -13.91 -0.86 2.45
CA ASN A 48 -15.05 -0.93 3.35
C ASN A 48 -15.66 -2.33 3.23
N PHE A 49 -15.98 -2.96 4.35
CA PHE A 49 -16.61 -4.28 4.42
C PHE A 49 -17.88 -4.22 5.28
N ASN A 50 -18.77 -5.18 5.08
CA ASN A 50 -19.99 -5.37 5.88
C ASN A 50 -19.86 -6.67 6.73
N PRO A 51 -20.18 -6.69 8.03
CA PRO A 51 -20.60 -5.54 8.89
C PRO A 51 -19.52 -4.47 8.96
N ASP A 52 -19.89 -3.24 9.34
CA ASP A 52 -19.07 -2.03 9.21
C ASP A 52 -17.64 -2.22 9.74
N VAL A 53 -16.72 -2.45 8.81
CA VAL A 53 -15.28 -2.59 9.07
C VAL A 53 -14.50 -1.91 7.96
N ASP A 54 -13.72 -0.91 8.34
CA ASP A 54 -12.86 -0.16 7.42
C ASP A 54 -11.41 -0.59 7.55
N VAL A 55 -10.82 -1.01 6.43
CA VAL A 55 -9.43 -1.45 6.37
C VAL A 55 -8.63 -0.53 5.46
N ALA A 56 -7.86 0.37 6.07
CA ALA A 56 -6.77 1.04 5.37
C ALA A 56 -5.64 0.04 5.11
N ASN A 57 -5.29 -0.12 3.85
CA ASN A 57 -4.37 -1.09 3.30
C ASN A 57 -3.19 -0.38 2.63
N VAL A 58 -1.98 -0.68 3.09
CA VAL A 58 -0.74 -0.05 2.64
C VAL A 58 0.39 -1.08 2.68
N CYS A 59 1.42 -0.88 1.87
CA CYS A 59 2.55 -1.82 1.77
C CYS A 59 3.09 -2.19 3.17
N ALA A 60 3.05 -3.49 3.50
CA ALA A 60 3.55 -3.99 4.78
C ALA A 60 5.09 -4.02 4.88
N MET A 61 5.81 -3.62 3.82
CA MET A 61 7.27 -3.68 3.74
C MET A 61 7.82 -5.07 4.10
N CYS A 62 7.22 -6.10 3.50
CA CYS A 62 7.50 -7.52 3.79
C CYS A 62 9.02 -7.80 3.79
N ALA A 63 9.54 -8.41 4.85
CA ALA A 63 10.99 -8.69 4.94
C ALA A 63 11.47 -9.63 3.84
N ASP A 64 10.64 -10.60 3.46
CA ASP A 64 10.93 -11.60 2.43
C ASP A 64 10.64 -11.10 1.00
N THR A 65 9.97 -9.96 0.82
CA THR A 65 9.77 -9.32 -0.51
C THR A 65 9.28 -10.26 -1.64
N PRO A 66 8.15 -10.99 -1.49
CA PRO A 66 7.67 -11.91 -2.53
C PRO A 66 7.42 -11.22 -3.87
N CYS A 67 7.06 -9.93 -3.86
CA CYS A 67 6.90 -9.12 -5.06
C CYS A 67 8.22 -8.95 -5.86
N VAL A 68 9.36 -8.81 -5.19
CA VAL A 68 10.69 -8.69 -5.81
C VAL A 68 11.12 -10.03 -6.39
N ARG A 69 10.95 -11.12 -5.64
CA ARG A 69 11.23 -12.49 -6.13
C ARG A 69 10.42 -12.87 -7.35
N ALA A 70 9.18 -12.37 -7.46
CA ALA A 70 8.31 -12.62 -8.60
C ALA A 70 8.63 -11.78 -9.84
N CYS A 71 9.59 -10.84 -9.76
CA CYS A 71 9.99 -10.04 -10.91
C CYS A 71 10.71 -10.93 -11.94
N ARG A 72 10.14 -11.03 -13.15
CA ARG A 72 10.67 -11.86 -14.25
C ARG A 72 11.82 -11.23 -15.03
N VAL A 73 12.21 -10.01 -14.68
CA VAL A 73 13.38 -9.35 -15.28
C VAL A 73 14.60 -9.88 -14.55
N GLU A 74 15.60 -10.33 -15.31
CA GLU A 74 16.87 -10.79 -14.74
C GLU A 74 17.59 -9.66 -13.99
N PRO A 75 18.40 -9.99 -12.96
CA PRO A 75 19.24 -9.02 -12.28
C PRO A 75 20.13 -8.23 -13.25
N ASP A 76 20.31 -6.95 -12.97
CA ASP A 76 21.25 -6.10 -13.69
C ASP A 76 22.69 -6.53 -13.39
N GLY A 77 23.56 -6.48 -14.40
CA GLY A 77 24.95 -6.94 -14.28
C GLY A 77 25.81 -6.08 -13.36
N GLU A 78 25.50 -4.79 -13.24
CA GLU A 78 26.28 -3.85 -12.41
C GLU A 78 25.71 -3.75 -10.99
N THR A 79 24.41 -3.56 -10.87
CA THR A 79 23.74 -3.33 -9.58
C THR A 79 23.26 -4.61 -8.91
N GLY A 80 23.16 -5.74 -9.64
CA GLY A 80 22.59 -6.99 -9.13
C GLY A 80 21.07 -6.93 -8.87
N ARG A 81 20.40 -5.84 -9.24
CA ARG A 81 18.98 -5.60 -8.93
C ARG A 81 18.08 -6.02 -10.10
N ARG A 82 16.93 -6.62 -9.80
CA ARG A 82 15.83 -6.81 -10.76
C ARG A 82 15.11 -5.48 -11.02
N ALA A 83 14.23 -5.43 -12.02
CA ALA A 83 13.46 -4.21 -12.29
C ALA A 83 12.59 -3.78 -11.09
N LEU A 84 12.04 -4.71 -10.33
CA LEU A 84 11.45 -4.44 -9.01
C LEU A 84 12.48 -4.75 -7.92
N TYR A 85 12.76 -3.80 -7.04
CA TYR A 85 13.80 -3.96 -6.01
C TYR A 85 13.43 -3.23 -4.72
N ARG A 86 14.13 -3.55 -3.63
CA ARG A 86 14.06 -2.81 -2.37
C ARG A 86 15.10 -1.69 -2.38
N ASP A 87 14.63 -0.48 -2.16
CA ASP A 87 15.46 0.71 -2.00
C ASP A 87 16.30 0.64 -0.72
N GLU A 88 17.56 1.01 -0.78
CA GLU A 88 18.47 0.91 0.37
C GLU A 88 18.23 2.01 1.40
N ALA A 89 17.86 3.22 0.96
CA ALA A 89 17.66 4.36 1.85
C ALA A 89 16.32 4.30 2.60
N THR A 90 15.24 3.97 1.90
CA THR A 90 13.88 4.00 2.44
C THR A 90 13.29 2.62 2.76
N HIS A 91 13.96 1.54 2.33
CA HIS A 91 13.47 0.15 2.39
C HIS A 91 12.14 -0.10 1.68
N THR A 92 11.67 0.87 0.89
CA THR A 92 10.46 0.74 0.07
C THR A 92 10.73 -0.08 -1.17
N ILE A 93 9.67 -0.55 -1.82
CA ILE A 93 9.82 -1.25 -3.10
C ILE A 93 9.76 -0.20 -4.20
N ARG A 94 10.73 -0.26 -5.13
CA ARG A 94 10.85 0.61 -6.30
C ARG A 94 10.76 -0.21 -7.58
N ASN A 95 10.40 0.47 -8.67
CA ASN A 95 10.33 -0.10 -10.00
C ASN A 95 11.21 0.72 -10.95
N ASP A 96 12.20 0.08 -11.55
CA ASP A 96 12.87 0.60 -12.73
C ASP A 96 11.95 0.43 -13.95
N SER A 97 11.34 1.55 -14.35
CA SER A 97 10.39 1.56 -15.46
C SER A 97 11.03 1.31 -16.82
N ALA A 98 12.33 1.52 -17.00
CA ALA A 98 13.03 1.25 -18.25
C ALA A 98 13.20 -0.25 -18.48
N ARG A 99 13.48 -1.00 -17.40
CA ARG A 99 13.69 -2.46 -17.45
C ARG A 99 12.40 -3.27 -17.23
N CYS A 100 11.39 -2.68 -16.60
CA CYS A 100 10.14 -3.37 -16.30
C CYS A 100 9.32 -3.68 -17.57
N ILE A 101 9.06 -4.97 -17.78
CA ILE A 101 8.28 -5.48 -18.92
C ILE A 101 6.75 -5.49 -18.71
N GLY A 102 6.25 -4.95 -17.59
CA GLY A 102 4.80 -4.84 -17.35
C GLY A 102 4.04 -6.17 -17.17
N CYS A 103 4.73 -7.27 -16.81
CA CYS A 103 4.14 -8.62 -16.73
C CYS A 103 3.22 -8.87 -15.52
N ARG A 104 3.06 -7.87 -14.62
CA ARG A 104 2.18 -7.90 -13.43
C ARG A 104 2.46 -9.02 -12.41
N SER A 105 3.52 -9.81 -12.57
CA SER A 105 3.84 -10.92 -11.65
C SER A 105 4.08 -10.44 -10.21
N CYS A 106 4.68 -9.27 -10.03
CA CYS A 106 4.86 -8.66 -8.70
C CYS A 106 3.55 -8.24 -8.04
N ALA A 107 2.58 -7.72 -8.81
CA ALA A 107 1.25 -7.38 -8.32
C ALA A 107 0.48 -8.63 -7.91
N TRP A 108 0.50 -9.68 -8.74
CA TRP A 108 -0.11 -10.96 -8.42
C TRP A 108 0.48 -11.57 -7.14
N ALA A 109 1.81 -11.61 -7.01
CA ALA A 109 2.47 -12.12 -5.81
C ALA A 109 2.12 -11.31 -4.55
N CYS A 110 2.00 -9.98 -4.67
CA CYS A 110 1.58 -9.13 -3.56
C CYS A 110 0.13 -9.42 -3.14
N ALA A 111 -0.78 -9.62 -4.10
CA ALA A 111 -2.20 -9.91 -3.85
C ALA A 111 -2.43 -11.31 -3.30
N SER A 112 -1.73 -12.33 -3.83
CA SER A 112 -1.94 -13.72 -3.42
C SER A 112 -1.24 -14.09 -2.11
N GLN A 113 -0.15 -13.42 -1.76
CA GLN A 113 0.67 -13.79 -0.59
C GLN A 113 0.68 -12.74 0.52
N ARG A 114 0.40 -11.47 0.22
CA ARG A 114 0.59 -10.34 1.15
C ARG A 114 -0.61 -9.38 1.15
N THR A 115 -0.34 -8.07 1.12
CA THR A 115 -1.35 -7.01 1.28
C THR A 115 -2.11 -6.65 0.00
N GLY A 116 -1.64 -7.07 -1.18
CA GLY A 116 -2.26 -6.70 -2.46
C GLY A 116 -2.16 -5.23 -2.85
N THR A 117 -1.19 -4.49 -2.30
CA THR A 117 -1.12 -3.02 -2.46
C THR A 117 -0.41 -2.55 -3.73
N ILE A 118 0.26 -3.44 -4.47
CA ILE A 118 0.88 -3.08 -5.75
C ILE A 118 -0.20 -3.06 -6.82
N SER A 119 -0.50 -1.88 -7.35
CA SER A 119 -1.47 -1.76 -8.44
C SER A 119 -0.80 -1.37 -9.77
N PRO A 120 -0.92 -2.21 -10.80
CA PRO A 120 -0.42 -1.88 -12.14
C PRO A 120 -1.20 -0.75 -12.79
N ASN A 121 -0.52 0.02 -13.63
CA ASN A 121 -1.16 0.89 -14.62
C ASN A 121 -1.88 -0.01 -15.67
N PRO A 122 -3.17 0.24 -15.98
CA PRO A 122 -3.91 -0.60 -16.93
C PRO A 122 -3.33 -0.63 -18.34
N ALA A 123 -2.78 0.49 -18.81
CA ALA A 123 -2.25 0.64 -20.16
C ALA A 123 -0.86 0.01 -20.32
N THR A 124 0.03 0.19 -19.34
CA THR A 124 1.43 -0.30 -19.46
C THR A 124 1.67 -1.62 -18.74
N GLY A 125 0.78 -2.03 -17.83
CA GLY A 125 0.99 -3.15 -16.92
C GLY A 125 2.10 -2.96 -15.89
N LYS A 126 2.80 -1.81 -15.91
CA LYS A 126 3.88 -1.51 -14.97
C LYS A 126 3.31 -1.14 -13.60
N PRO A 127 3.97 -1.52 -12.50
CA PRO A 127 3.59 -1.07 -11.16
C PRO A 127 3.59 0.45 -11.07
N GLU A 128 2.46 1.05 -10.74
CA GLU A 128 2.30 2.52 -10.68
C GLU A 128 2.01 2.99 -9.26
N ARG A 129 1.14 2.28 -8.55
CA ARG A 129 0.72 2.66 -7.20
C ARG A 129 1.42 1.77 -6.20
N MET A 130 2.45 2.33 -5.58
CA MET A 130 3.34 1.68 -4.63
C MET A 130 3.78 2.69 -3.56
N CYS A 131 3.67 2.31 -2.29
CA CYS A 131 4.04 3.21 -1.20
C CYS A 131 5.56 3.48 -1.20
N THR A 132 5.92 4.75 -1.35
CA THR A 132 7.28 5.29 -1.31
C THR A 132 7.66 5.84 0.07
N LEU A 133 6.77 5.67 1.07
CA LEU A 133 6.83 6.35 2.37
C LEU A 133 6.99 7.87 2.26
N CYS A 134 6.67 8.47 1.10
CA CYS A 134 6.90 9.88 0.82
C CYS A 134 8.35 10.30 1.16
N GLY A 135 9.33 9.44 0.85
CA GLY A 135 10.74 9.71 1.13
C GLY A 135 11.11 9.71 2.63
N GLY A 136 10.31 9.07 3.48
CA GLY A 136 10.49 9.09 4.93
C GLY A 136 9.61 10.12 5.65
N ASP A 137 8.76 10.85 4.93
CA ASP A 137 7.79 11.79 5.50
C ASP A 137 6.33 11.47 5.13
N PRO A 138 5.72 10.39 5.66
CA PRO A 138 4.44 9.89 5.17
C PRO A 138 3.27 10.87 5.40
N GLN A 139 2.78 11.47 4.32
CA GLN A 139 1.70 12.47 4.40
C GLN A 139 0.37 11.88 4.88
N CYS A 140 0.09 10.60 4.58
CA CYS A 140 -1.11 9.93 5.08
C CYS A 140 -1.13 9.84 6.62
N VAL A 141 0.04 9.70 7.25
CA VAL A 141 0.18 9.71 8.72
C VAL A 141 -0.09 11.12 9.25
N LYS A 142 0.59 12.14 8.70
CA LYS A 142 0.44 13.54 9.11
C LYS A 142 -0.98 14.08 8.99
N LYS A 143 -1.74 13.59 8.02
CA LYS A 143 -3.10 14.07 7.70
C LYS A 143 -4.21 13.20 8.27
N CYS A 144 -3.91 12.12 9.01
CA CYS A 144 -4.95 11.28 9.60
C CYS A 144 -5.62 12.02 10.78
N PRO A 145 -6.91 12.38 10.69
CA PRO A 145 -7.57 13.17 11.74
C PRO A 145 -7.82 12.38 13.03
N PHE A 146 -7.83 11.04 12.96
CA PHE A 146 -8.09 10.15 14.08
C PHE A 146 -6.83 9.53 14.69
N SER A 147 -5.64 9.92 14.20
CA SER A 147 -4.36 9.33 14.60
C SER A 147 -4.34 7.79 14.49
N ALA A 148 -5.07 7.24 13.51
CA ALA A 148 -5.14 5.81 13.22
C ALA A 148 -3.90 5.31 12.45
N LEU A 149 -3.08 6.21 11.92
CA LEU A 149 -1.88 5.89 11.15
C LEU A 149 -0.63 6.34 11.92
N SER A 150 0.42 5.53 11.89
CA SER A 150 1.71 5.85 12.52
C SER A 150 2.88 5.42 11.65
N TYR A 151 3.98 6.17 11.66
CA TYR A 151 5.22 5.80 10.98
C TYR A 151 6.16 5.10 11.96
N VAL A 152 6.41 3.81 11.75
CA VAL A 152 7.12 2.94 12.70
C VAL A 152 8.09 1.98 11.99
N GLU A 153 9.00 1.39 12.74
CA GLU A 153 9.84 0.30 12.25
C GLU A 153 9.04 -0.97 11.90
N VAL A 154 9.58 -1.78 11.00
CA VAL A 154 8.93 -3.03 10.58
C VAL A 154 9.16 -4.10 11.65
N ARG A 155 8.07 -4.66 12.18
CA ARG A 155 8.09 -5.86 13.04
C ARG A 155 7.20 -6.94 12.44
N ASN A 156 7.78 -8.10 12.11
CA ASN A 156 7.07 -9.14 11.36
C ASN A 156 6.14 -9.99 12.24
N ASN A 157 6.30 -9.95 13.56
CA ASN A 157 5.53 -10.73 14.54
C ASN A 157 4.28 -9.99 15.07
N ARG A 158 3.87 -8.88 14.44
CA ARG A 158 2.69 -8.11 14.86
C ARG A 158 1.38 -8.65 14.29
N LYS A 159 0.27 -8.33 14.96
CA LYS A 159 -1.08 -8.57 14.45
C LYS A 159 -1.25 -7.93 13.07
N PHE A 160 -1.92 -8.65 12.16
CA PHE A 160 -2.22 -8.24 10.79
C PHE A 160 -1.00 -8.04 9.86
N TYR A 161 0.22 -8.39 10.27
CA TYR A 161 1.40 -8.21 9.42
C TYR A 161 1.27 -8.95 8.09
N GLY A 162 1.39 -8.20 6.99
CA GLY A 162 1.35 -8.74 5.64
C GLY A 162 0.02 -9.40 5.26
N GLN A 163 -1.07 -9.16 5.98
CA GLN A 163 -2.39 -9.70 5.64
C GLN A 163 -3.11 -8.78 4.66
N GLY A 164 -3.87 -9.36 3.74
CA GLY A 164 -4.78 -8.64 2.85
C GLY A 164 -6.00 -8.08 3.59
N PRO A 165 -6.68 -7.08 3.00
CA PRO A 165 -7.76 -6.35 3.67
C PRO A 165 -8.94 -7.23 4.05
N GLU A 166 -9.30 -8.22 3.24
CA GLU A 166 -10.41 -9.17 3.49
C GLU A 166 -10.14 -10.01 4.74
N LYS A 167 -8.89 -10.51 4.90
CA LYS A 167 -8.49 -11.32 6.06
C LYS A 167 -8.46 -10.50 7.34
N ILE A 168 -8.05 -9.22 7.24
CA ILE A 168 -8.08 -8.28 8.36
C ILE A 168 -9.52 -8.01 8.75
N ALA A 169 -10.37 -7.67 7.77
CA ALA A 169 -11.79 -7.42 7.99
C ALA A 169 -12.49 -8.59 8.66
N ALA A 170 -12.22 -9.82 8.22
CA ALA A 170 -12.77 -11.03 8.84
C ALA A 170 -12.43 -11.21 10.31
N GLN A 171 -11.20 -10.87 10.69
CA GLN A 171 -10.79 -10.93 12.09
C GLN A 171 -11.41 -9.81 12.90
N LEU A 172 -11.48 -8.59 12.37
CA LEU A 172 -12.08 -7.45 13.05
C LEU A 172 -13.59 -7.63 13.22
N ALA A 173 -14.31 -8.03 12.17
CA ALA A 173 -15.74 -8.31 12.22
C ALA A 173 -16.06 -9.38 13.27
N ARG A 174 -15.26 -10.47 13.33
CA ARG A 174 -15.40 -11.49 14.39
C ARG A 174 -15.24 -10.91 15.78
N ASN A 175 -14.23 -10.05 15.98
CA ASN A 175 -13.93 -9.48 17.29
C ASN A 175 -14.96 -8.42 17.74
N TRP A 176 -15.51 -7.64 16.80
CA TRP A 176 -16.41 -6.52 17.12
C TRP A 176 -17.88 -6.92 17.12
N TYR A 177 -18.29 -7.81 16.23
CA TYR A 177 -19.71 -8.13 16.00
C TYR A 177 -20.07 -9.60 16.29
N GLY A 178 -19.10 -10.51 16.52
CA GLY A 178 -19.41 -11.92 16.73
C GLY A 178 -20.06 -12.56 15.49
N THR A 179 -19.31 -12.74 14.40
CA THR A 179 -19.86 -13.14 13.09
C THR A 179 -20.52 -14.53 13.01
N ALA A 180 -20.68 -15.25 14.13
CA ALA A 180 -21.56 -16.41 14.19
C ALA A 180 -23.03 -16.01 13.92
N ASP A 181 -23.42 -14.78 14.28
CA ASP A 181 -24.83 -14.35 14.25
C ASP A 181 -25.26 -13.69 12.92
N PHE A 182 -24.32 -13.36 12.03
CA PHE A 182 -24.58 -12.51 10.85
C PHE A 182 -24.25 -13.15 9.48
N GLY A 183 -23.99 -14.46 9.42
CA GLY A 183 -23.87 -15.19 8.14
C GLY A 183 -22.55 -15.05 7.37
N GLY A 184 -21.47 -14.60 8.03
CA GLY A 184 -20.11 -14.54 7.47
C GLY A 184 -19.88 -13.43 6.43
N LEU A 185 -18.61 -13.15 6.12
CA LEU A 185 -18.22 -12.21 5.07
C LEU A 185 -18.47 -12.82 3.70
N LYS A 186 -19.19 -12.10 2.83
CA LYS A 186 -19.24 -12.37 1.39
C LYS A 186 -18.13 -11.62 0.66
#